data_AF-A0A7A7A178-F1
#
_entry.id   AF-A0A7A7A178-F1
#
_cell.length_a   1.000
_cell.length_b   1.000
_cell.length_c   1.000
_cell.angle_alpha   90.00
_cell.angle_beta   90.00
_cell.angle_gamma   90.00
#
_symmetry.space_group_name_H-M   'P 1'
#
loop_
_entity.id
_entity.type
_entity.pdbx_description
1 polymer ?
#
loop_
_entity_poly.entity_id
_entity_poly.type
_entity_poly.pdbx_seq_one_letter_code
_entity_poly.pdbx_strand_id
1 'polypeptide(L)' 'MLSNMKIFITEQQKAELERLHDSSRDGRVRDRIKAILLASEGWSSAMIAQALRLHQTTIDHHISEFLNK' A
#
# COMPACT_ATOMS: atom_id res chain seq x y z
N MET A 1 5.60 9.79 -10.68
CA MET A 1 4.26 10.42 -10.60
C MET A 1 3.26 9.48 -11.24
N LEU A 2 2.90 8.40 -10.54
CA LEU A 2 1.81 7.51 -10.97
C LEU A 2 0.50 8.16 -10.55
N SER A 3 -0.06 9.01 -11.42
CA SER A 3 -1.37 9.63 -11.21
C SER A 3 -2.46 8.58 -11.47
N ASN A 4 -3.14 8.15 -10.42
CA ASN A 4 -4.29 7.22 -10.42
C ASN A 4 -4.01 5.78 -10.88
N MET A 5 -3.23 5.02 -10.11
CA MET A 5 -3.16 3.57 -10.29
C MET A 5 -3.98 2.87 -9.20
N LYS A 6 -5.25 2.55 -9.51
CA LYS A 6 -5.98 1.57 -8.70
C LYS A 6 -5.37 0.21 -9.01
N ILE A 7 -4.71 -0.38 -8.01
CA ILE A 7 -4.15 -1.73 -8.16
C ILE A 7 -5.24 -2.76 -7.89
N PHE A 8 -5.18 -3.89 -8.58
CA PHE A 8 -6.11 -5.00 -8.36
C PHE A 8 -5.40 -6.07 -7.52
N ILE A 9 -6.00 -6.41 -6.38
CA ILE A 9 -5.59 -7.53 -5.54
C ILE A 9 -6.78 -8.47 -5.39
N THR A 10 -6.52 -9.76 -5.25
CA THR A 10 -7.58 -10.73 -4.96
C THR A 10 -8.05 -10.61 -3.50
N GLU A 11 -9.26 -11.08 -3.20
CA GLU A 11 -9.75 -11.15 -1.83
C GLU A 11 -8.82 -11.97 -0.92
N GLN A 12 -8.19 -13.02 -1.45
CA GLN A 12 -7.20 -13.80 -0.72
C GLN A 12 -5.93 -12.99 -0.41
N GLN A 13 -5.41 -12.23 -1.39
CA GLN A 13 -4.26 -11.35 -1.16
C GLN A 13 -4.58 -10.26 -0.14
N LYS A 14 -5.79 -9.68 -0.21
CA LYS A 14 -6.27 -8.69 0.76
C LYS A 14 -6.30 -9.27 2.18
N ALA A 15 -6.92 -10.43 2.36
CA ALA A 15 -6.99 -11.09 3.66
C ALA A 15 -5.59 -11.43 4.23
N GLU A 16 -4.66 -11.88 3.39
CA GLU A 16 -3.28 -12.17 3.82
C GLU A 16 -2.53 -10.89 4.23
N LEU A 17 -2.70 -9.80 3.48
CA LEU A 17 -2.14 -8.50 3.83
C LEU A 17 -2.67 -7.99 5.17
N GLU A 18 -3.99 -8.10 5.41
CA GLU A 18 -4.61 -7.74 6.68
C GLU A 18 -4.06 -8.58 7.85
N ARG A 19 -3.94 -9.90 7.66
CA ARG A 19 -3.34 -10.81 8.65
C ARG A 19 -1.87 -10.47 8.96
N LEU A 20 -1.09 -10.14 7.94
CA LEU A 20 0.31 -9.72 8.10
C LEU A 20 0.43 -8.36 8.79
N HIS A 21 -0.49 -7.43 8.50
CA HIS A 21 -0.54 -6.14 9.18
C HIS A 21 -0.77 -6.30 10.69
N ASP A 22 -1.71 -7.14 11.07
CA ASP A 22 -2.11 -7.35 12.47
C ASP A 22 -1.02 -8.03 13.30
N SER A 23 -0.25 -8.93 12.68
CA SER A 23 0.85 -9.64 13.34
C SER A 23 2.17 -8.88 13.35
N SER A 24 2.36 -7.91 12.43
CA SER A 24 3.61 -7.18 12.30
C SER A 24 3.81 -6.12 13.38
N ARG A 25 5.00 -6.10 13.99
CA ARG A 25 5.46 -5.04 14.91
C ARG A 25 6.30 -3.98 14.20
N ASP A 26 6.79 -4.27 13.00
CA ASP A 26 7.56 -3.30 12.22
C ASP A 26 6.63 -2.27 11.58
N GLY A 27 6.78 -1.00 11.99
CA GLY A 27 6.03 0.12 11.44
C GLY A 27 6.17 0.26 9.93
N ARG A 28 7.37 0.00 9.38
CA ARG A 28 7.62 0.11 7.93
C ARG A 28 6.85 -0.95 7.16
N VAL A 29 6.77 -2.17 7.70
CA VAL A 29 5.99 -3.26 7.10
C VAL A 29 4.50 -2.90 7.12
N ARG A 30 3.99 -2.38 8.23
CA ARG A 30 2.58 -1.97 8.34
C ARG A 30 2.24 -0.86 7.37
N ASP A 31 3.10 0.15 7.23
CA ASP A 31 2.83 1.27 6.31
C ASP A 31 2.92 0.84 4.84
N ARG A 32 3.83 -0.07 4.49
CA ARG A 32 3.83 -0.72 3.18
C ARG A 32 2.51 -1.45 2.89
N ILE A 33 2.00 -2.22 3.86
CA ILE A 33 0.74 -2.95 3.70
C ILE A 33 -0.44 -1.98 3.53
N LYS A 34 -0.54 -0.95 4.38
CA LYS A 34 -1.59 0.08 4.26
C LYS A 34 -1.55 0.76 2.89
N ALA A 35 -0.36 1.06 2.37
CA ALA A 35 -0.23 1.67 1.05
C ALA A 35 -0.83 0.78 -0.06
N ILE A 36 -0.59 -0.54 -0.01
CA ILE A 36 -1.14 -1.50 -0.98
C ILE A 36 -2.68 -1.58 -0.84
N LEU A 37 -3.19 -1.71 0.38
CA LEU A 37 -4.64 -1.80 0.64
C LEU A 37 -5.37 -0.54 0.17
N LEU A 38 -4.90 0.64 0.55
CA LEU A 38 -5.51 1.92 0.16
C LEU A 38 -5.42 2.15 -1.36
N ALA A 39 -4.31 1.77 -1.99
CA ALA A 39 -4.19 1.84 -3.45
C ALA A 39 -5.21 0.90 -4.14
N SER A 40 -5.48 -0.28 -3.56
CA SER A 40 -6.52 -1.19 -4.08
C SER A 40 -7.94 -0.65 -3.91
N GLU A 41 -8.14 0.18 -2.89
CA GLU A 41 -9.38 0.92 -2.64
C GLU A 41 -9.54 2.16 -3.53
N GLY A 42 -8.54 2.46 -4.37
CA GLY A 42 -8.57 3.57 -5.33
C GLY A 42 -8.02 4.89 -4.78
N TRP A 43 -7.34 4.89 -3.64
CA TRP A 43 -6.67 6.09 -3.15
C TRP A 43 -5.45 6.40 -4.03
N SER A 44 -5.26 7.69 -4.34
CA SER A 44 -4.05 8.12 -5.05
C SER A 44 -2.82 8.05 -4.14
N SER A 45 -1.62 7.87 -4.72
CA SER A 45 -0.37 7.88 -3.94
C SER A 45 -0.22 9.14 -3.09
N ALA A 46 -0.72 10.29 -3.56
CA ALA A 46 -0.70 11.55 -2.80
C ALA A 46 -1.61 11.51 -1.57
N MET A 47 -2.83 10.96 -1.68
CA MET A 47 -3.74 10.78 -0.55
C MET A 47 -3.15 9.81 0.48
N ILE A 48 -2.57 8.71 0.02
CA ILE A 48 -1.93 7.71 0.88
C ILE A 48 -0.73 8.32 1.59
N ALA A 49 0.13 9.05 0.87
CA ALA A 49 1.29 9.74 1.43
C ALA A 49 0.88 10.73 2.53
N GLN A 50 -0.18 11.50 2.28
CA GLN A 50 -0.73 12.42 3.26
C GLN A 50 -1.28 11.69 4.50
N ALA A 51 -2.02 10.59 4.32
CA ALA A 51 -2.62 9.82 5.41
C ALA A 51 -1.58 9.11 6.27
N LEU A 52 -0.54 8.55 5.66
CA LEU A 52 0.54 7.83 6.34
C LEU A 52 1.68 8.74 6.80
N ARG A 53 1.66 10.03 6.43
CA ARG A 53 2.72 11.02 6.70
C ARG A 53 4.09 10.58 6.17
N LEU A 54 4.08 10.01 4.97
CA LEU A 54 5.27 9.56 4.24
C LEU A 54 5.44 10.37 2.95
N HIS A 55 6.64 10.35 2.37
CA HIS A 55 6.87 10.97 1.08
C HIS A 55 6.17 10.18 -0.03
N GLN A 56 5.60 10.87 -1.02
CA GLN A 56 4.86 10.21 -2.12
C GLN A 56 5.72 9.18 -2.87
N THR A 57 7.01 9.45 -3.06
CA THR A 57 7.93 8.50 -3.72
C THR A 57 8.11 7.20 -2.93
N THR A 58 7.98 7.24 -1.61
CA THR A 58 8.00 6.02 -0.77
C THR A 58 6.76 5.17 -1.04
N ILE A 59 5.60 5.81 -1.18
CA ILE A 59 4.34 5.13 -1.53
C ILE A 59 4.42 4.53 -2.94
N ASP A 60 4.87 5.31 -3.92
CA ASP A 60 5.05 4.85 -5.31
C ASP A 60 5.99 3.64 -5.37
N HIS A 61 7.08 3.66 -4.57
CA HIS A 61 8.01 2.53 -4.46
C HIS A 61 7.35 1.30 -3.84
N HIS A 62 6.60 1.44 -2.75
CA HIS A 62 5.88 0.32 -2.12
C HIS A 62 4.87 -0.35 -3.06
N ILE A 63 4.13 0.45 -3.82
CA ILE A 63 3.16 -0.07 -4.80
C ILE A 63 3.89 -0.78 -5.95
N SER A 64 4.94 -0.16 -6.49
CA SER A 64 5.75 -0.75 -7.58
C SER A 64 6.39 -2.07 -7.17
N GLU A 65 6.99 -2.14 -5.97
CA GLU A 65 7.58 -3.36 -5.41
C GLU A 65 6.56 -4.50 -5.23
N PHE A 66 5.30 -4.17 -4.94
CA PHE A 66 4.24 -5.16 -4.80
C PHE A 66 3.77 -5.67 -6.17
N LEU A 67 3.65 -4.79 -7.18
CA LEU A 67 3.20 -5.16 -8.53
C LEU A 67 4.25 -5.93 -9.35
N ASN A 68 5.53 -5.72 -9.06
CA ASN A 68 6.64 -6.35 -9.77
C ASN A 68 7.05 -7.73 -9.18
N LYS A 69 6.29 -8.24 -8.22
CA LYS A 69 6.48 -9.57 -7.60
C LYS A 69 5.35 -10.51 -7.98
#